data_AF-A0A3D4ZKG1-F1
#
_entry.id   AF-A0A3D4ZKG1-F1
#
_cell.length_a   1.000
_cell.length_b   1.000
_cell.length_c   1.000
_cell.angle_alpha   90.00
_cell.angle_beta   90.00
_cell.angle_gamma   90.00
#
_symmetry.space_group_name_H-M   'P 1'
#
loop_
_entity.id
_entity.type
_entity.pdbx_description
1 polymer ?
#
loop_
_entity_poly.entity_id
_entity_poly.type
_entity_poly.pdbx_seq_one_letter_code
_entity_poly.pdbx_strand_id
1 'polypeptide(L)' 'MVGKADFSVPVKARLPEQMQGTYDLIFLLTKQLENRKVATFLRSYLAKDGLLVTMQNGFHARSGIR' A
#
# COMPACT_ATOMS: atom_id res chain seq x y z
N MET A 1 -23.26 0.59 -18.32
CA MET A 1 -22.47 0.79 -17.08
C MET A 1 -22.22 2.28 -16.93
N VAL A 2 -22.70 2.90 -15.85
CA VAL A 2 -22.44 4.30 -15.53
C VAL A 2 -21.68 4.30 -14.20
N GLY A 3 -20.49 4.92 -14.17
CA GLY A 3 -19.54 4.83 -13.07
C GLY A 3 -18.10 4.62 -13.56
N LYS A 4 -17.65 5.46 -14.49
CA LYS A 4 -16.23 5.56 -14.88
C LYS A 4 -15.83 7.01 -14.66
N ALA A 5 -14.87 7.22 -13.78
CA ALA A 5 -14.23 8.51 -13.61
C ALA A 5 -12.86 8.42 -14.27
N ASP A 6 -12.64 9.19 -15.34
CA ASP A 6 -11.30 9.38 -15.90
C ASP A 6 -10.61 10.46 -15.05
N PHE A 7 -9.69 10.01 -14.19
CA PHE A 7 -9.00 10.86 -13.23
C PHE A 7 -7.49 10.65 -13.38
N SER A 8 -6.77 11.75 -13.57
CA SER A 8 -5.32 11.76 -13.62
C SER A 8 -4.81 12.87 -12.72
N VAL A 9 -3.90 12.53 -11.81
CA VAL A 9 -3.24 13.47 -10.93
C VAL A 9 -1.72 13.35 -11.10
N PRO A 10 -1.00 14.48 -11.13
CA PRO A 10 0.46 14.43 -11.18
C PRO A 10 0.97 13.82 -9.87
N VAL A 11 1.91 12.87 -10.00
CA VAL A 11 2.56 12.22 -8.87
C VAL A 11 4.03 12.60 -8.82
N LYS A 12 4.59 12.64 -7.61
CA LYS A 12 6.03 12.76 -7.41
C LYS A 12 6.61 11.41 -7.05
N ALA A 13 7.37 10.83 -7.98
CA ALA A 13 8.08 9.58 -7.72
C ALA A 13 9.14 9.80 -6.62
N ARG A 14 9.20 8.90 -5.65
CA ARG A 14 10.14 8.90 -4.53
C ARG A 14 10.71 7.50 -4.36
N LEU A 15 12.01 7.42 -4.08
CA LEU A 15 12.62 6.20 -3.58
C LEU A 15 12.26 5.99 -2.10
N PRO A 16 12.35 4.76 -1.56
CA PRO A 16 12.08 4.50 -0.15
C PRO A 16 12.87 5.39 0.82
N GLU A 17 14.13 5.72 0.49
CA GLU A 17 15.00 6.57 1.31
C GLU A 17 14.60 8.06 1.25
N GLN A 18 13.75 8.42 0.30
CA GLN A 18 13.25 9.78 0.11
C GLN A 18 11.83 9.98 0.67
N MET A 19 11.22 8.92 1.22
CA MET A 19 9.92 9.00 1.89
C MET A 19 10.03 9.83 3.17
N GLN A 20 9.04 10.69 3.42
CA GLN A 20 9.05 11.61 4.55
C GLN A 20 7.62 11.77 5.08
N GLY A 21 7.51 11.95 6.40
CA GLY A 21 6.23 12.14 7.07
C GLY A 21 5.38 10.88 7.14
N THR A 22 4.07 11.07 7.34
CA THR A 22 3.08 10.00 7.35
C THR A 22 2.08 10.18 6.21
N TYR A 23 1.47 9.07 5.79
CA TYR A 23 0.50 9.02 4.71
C TYR A 23 -0.83 8.49 5.25
N ASP A 24 -1.92 9.13 4.84
CA ASP A 24 -3.28 8.67 5.17
C ASP A 24 -3.67 7.42 4.37
N LEU A 25 -3.07 7.24 3.19
CA LEU A 25 -3.37 6.14 2.28
C LEU A 25 -2.10 5.61 1.64
N ILE A 26 -1.89 4.29 1.71
CA ILE A 26 -0.77 3.61 1.07
C ILE A 26 -1.30 2.44 0.24
N PHE A 27 -0.99 2.42 -1.06
CA PHE A 27 -1.28 1.28 -1.94
C PHE A 27 -0.07 0.38 -2.08
N LEU A 28 -0.22 -0.90 -1.71
CA LEU A 28 0.83 -1.90 -1.85
C LEU A 28 0.69 -2.62 -3.19
N LEU A 29 1.68 -2.39 -4.06
CA LEU A 29 1.77 -2.94 -5.42
C LEU A 29 3.01 -3.85 -5.59
N THR A 30 3.73 -4.17 -4.52
CA THR A 30 4.92 -5.04 -4.55
C THR A 30 4.55 -6.50 -4.83
N LYS A 31 5.54 -7.37 -5.10
CA LYS A 31 5.28 -8.82 -5.16
C LYS A 31 4.91 -9.36 -3.77
N GLN A 32 3.95 -10.28 -3.71
CA GLN A 32 3.39 -10.87 -2.48
C GLN A 32 4.44 -11.45 -1.51
N LEU A 33 5.50 -12.06 -2.04
CA LEU A 33 6.56 -12.68 -1.26
C LEU A 33 7.23 -11.71 -0.27
N GLU A 34 7.17 -10.41 -0.56
CA GLU A 34 7.82 -9.37 0.24
C GLU A 34 6.86 -8.63 1.18
N ASN A 35 5.57 -9.01 1.23
CA ASN A 35 4.55 -8.26 1.97
C ASN A 35 4.89 -8.00 3.42
N ARG A 36 5.38 -9.01 4.14
CA ARG A 36 5.73 -8.85 5.55
C ARG A 36 6.82 -7.80 5.74
N LYS A 37 7.87 -7.85 4.92
CA LYS A 37 8.99 -6.90 4.97
C LYS A 37 8.51 -5.50 4.65
N VAL A 38 7.75 -5.36 3.56
CA VAL A 38 7.29 -4.06 3.07
C VAL A 38 6.24 -3.45 4.01
N ALA A 39 5.27 -4.21 4.49
CA ALA A 39 4.28 -3.72 5.45
C ALA A 39 4.91 -3.30 6.78
N THR A 40 5.94 -4.02 7.25
CA THR A 40 6.69 -3.63 8.47
C THR A 40 7.42 -2.31 8.25
N PHE A 41 8.08 -2.14 7.10
CA PHE A 41 8.74 -0.88 6.72
C PHE A 41 7.74 0.27 6.60
N LEU A 42 6.59 0.06 5.96
CA LEU A 42 5.59 1.10 5.72
C LEU A 42 4.83 1.51 6.98
N ARG A 43 4.83 0.68 8.04
CA ARG A 43 4.11 0.98 9.29
C ARG A 43 4.56 2.29 9.93
N SER A 44 5.84 2.66 9.84
CA SER A 44 6.34 3.94 10.36
C SER A 44 5.91 5.16 9.54
N TYR A 45 5.41 4.94 8.33
CA TYR A 45 4.93 5.96 7.42
C TYR A 45 3.40 6.02 7.35
N LEU A 46 2.67 5.13 8.04
CA LEU A 46 1.22 5.15 8.06
C LEU A 46 0.73 6.09 9.15
N ALA A 47 -0.18 7.00 8.81
CA ALA A 47 -0.87 7.83 9.81
C ALA A 47 -1.66 6.94 10.79
N LYS A 48 -1.96 7.46 11.99
CA LYS A 48 -2.66 6.70 13.05
C LYS A 48 -3.97 6.07 12.57
N ASP A 49 -4.73 6.82 11.78
CA ASP A 49 -6.02 6.40 11.20
C ASP A 49 -5.90 6.11 9.69
N GLY A 50 -4.67 5.92 9.19
CA GLY A 50 -4.39 5.67 7.79
C GLY A 50 -4.72 4.26 7.35
N LEU A 51 -4.91 4.07 6.04
CA LEU A 51 -5.26 2.78 5.44
C LEU A 51 -4.14 2.27 4.54
N LEU A 52 -3.75 1.02 4.74
CA LEU A 52 -2.87 0.26 3.85
C LEU A 52 -3.73 -0.67 2.98
N VAL A 53 -3.77 -0.40 1.68
CA VAL A 53 -4.59 -1.13 0.71
C VAL A 53 -3.69 -1.99 -0.15
N THR A 54 -3.89 -3.30 -0.14
CA THR A 54 -3.14 -4.23 -1.00
C THR A 54 -3.87 -4.44 -2.32
N MET A 55 -3.18 -4.27 -3.45
CA MET A 55 -3.75 -4.45 -4.79
C MET A 55 -3.02 -5.54 -5.56
N GLN A 56 -2.59 -6.57 -4.85
CA GLN A 56 -1.75 -7.62 -5.39
C GLN A 56 -2.60 -8.78 -5.88
N ASN A 57 -2.23 -9.32 -7.05
CA ASN A 57 -2.88 -10.49 -7.61
C ASN A 57 -2.62 -11.74 -6.74
N GLY A 58 -3.63 -12.61 -6.64
CA GLY A 58 -3.56 -13.84 -5.87
C GLY A 58 -3.90 -13.64 -4.39
N PHE A 59 -5.01 -14.21 -3.96
CA PHE A 59 -5.38 -14.29 -2.55
C PHE A 59 -4.46 -15.27 -1.83
N HIS A 60 -3.67 -14.79 -0.86
CA HIS A 60 -3.02 -15.66 0.12
C HIS A 60 -3.79 -15.57 1.44
N ALA A 61 -4.88 -16.33 1.57
CA ALA A 61 -5.35 -16.70 2.90
C ALA A 61 -4.26 -17.55 3.56
N ARG A 62 -3.53 -16.94 4.50
CA ARG A 62 -3.06 -17.75 5.63
C ARG A 62 -4.25 -17.87 6.59
N SER A 63 -5.10 -18.86 6.32
CA SER A 63 -5.82 -19.54 7.40
C SER A 63 -4.76 -20.03 8.38
N GLY A 64 -4.78 -19.51 9.61
CA GLY A 64 -3.76 -19.85 10.60
C GLY A 64 -3.71 -18.87 11.75
N ILE A 65 -4.85 -18.67 12.40
CA ILE A 65 -4.84 -18.50 13.85
C ILE A 65 -4.30 -19.82 14.40
N ARG A 66 -3.08 -19.78 14.94
CA ARG A 66 -2.58 -20.66 15.98
C ARG A 66 -1.83 -19.78 16.96
#